data_AF-A0A959CRA1-F1
#
_entry.id   AF-A0A959CRA1-F1
#
_cell.length_a   1.000
_cell.length_b   1.000
_cell.length_c   1.000
_cell.angle_alpha   90.00
_cell.angle_beta   90.00
_cell.angle_gamma   90.00
#
_symmetry.space_group_name_H-M   'P 1'
#
loop_
_entity.id
_entity.type
_entity.pdbx_description
1 polymer ?
#
loop_
_entity_poly.entity_id
_entity_poly.type
_entity_poly.pdbx_seq_one_letter_code
_entity_poly.pdbx_strand_id
1 'polypeptide(L)'
;MPKRKMTPFARFIIVMLFIVPLAYFGASWYNGEDPLNVRQYLGLDQPAKTEEVSVRPDDEVSEADLRQRIGELEQKLQQCQKELDELKGQVDNQ
;
A
#
# COMPACT_ATOMS: atom_id res chain seq x y z
N MET A 1 2.39 29.73 -39.38
CA MET A 1 2.58 28.50 -38.59
C MET A 1 1.23 28.03 -38.07
N PRO A 2 0.76 26.82 -38.41
CA PRO A 2 -0.54 26.32 -37.94
C PRO A 2 -0.49 26.10 -36.42
N LYS A 3 -1.39 26.76 -35.69
CA LYS A 3 -1.57 26.55 -34.25
C LYS A 3 -2.24 25.19 -34.06
N ARG A 4 -1.51 24.19 -33.56
CA ARG A 4 -2.10 22.88 -33.21
C ARG A 4 -3.13 23.09 -32.11
N LYS A 5 -4.40 22.88 -32.42
CA LYS A 5 -5.49 22.88 -31.44
C LYS A 5 -5.61 21.46 -30.90
N MET A 6 -5.72 21.33 -29.58
CA MET A 6 -5.89 20.04 -28.92
C MET A 6 -7.27 19.48 -29.26
N THR A 7 -7.33 18.22 -29.70
CA THR A 7 -8.60 17.55 -29.98
C THR A 7 -9.34 17.26 -28.67
N PRO A 8 -10.69 17.21 -28.68
CA PRO A 8 -11.46 16.82 -27.49
C PRO A 8 -11.06 15.41 -27.00
N PHE A 9 -10.71 14.50 -27.90
CA PHE A 9 -10.18 13.18 -27.55
C PHE A 9 -8.86 13.26 -26.78
N ALA A 10 -7.93 14.13 -27.20
CA ALA A 10 -6.67 14.34 -26.47
C ALA A 10 -6.92 14.92 -25.07
N ARG A 11 -7.90 15.83 -24.92
CA ARG A 11 -8.34 16.32 -23.60
C ARG A 11 -8.84 15.19 -22.71
N PHE A 12 -9.64 14.28 -23.26
CA PHE A 12 -10.16 13.12 -22.53
C PHE A 12 -9.04 12.19 -22.04
N ILE A 13 -8.07 11.83 -22.91
CA ILE A 13 -6.94 10.99 -22.51
C ILE A 13 -6.11 11.64 -21.40
N ILE A 14 -5.83 12.94 -21.51
CA ILE A 14 -5.06 13.67 -20.49
C ILE A 14 -5.78 13.61 -19.14
N VAL A 15 -7.10 13.82 -19.11
CA VAL A 15 -7.89 13.72 -17.87
C VAL A 15 -7.86 12.29 -17.32
N MET A 16 -8.05 11.29 -18.18
CA MET A 16 -8.04 9.89 -17.79
C MET A 16 -6.70 9.47 -17.14
N LEU A 17 -5.58 9.99 -17.65
CA LEU A 17 -4.25 9.72 -17.10
C LEU A 17 -4.13 10.08 -15.62
N PHE A 18 -4.87 11.10 -15.14
CA PHE A 18 -4.84 11.52 -13.75
C PHE A 18 -5.98 10.91 -12.93
N ILE A 19 -7.18 10.82 -13.49
CA ILE A 19 -8.35 10.31 -12.76
C ILE A 19 -8.23 8.82 -12.47
N VAL A 20 -7.74 8.01 -13.41
CA VAL A 20 -7.64 6.56 -13.24
C VAL A 20 -6.72 6.17 -12.08
N PRO A 21 -5.48 6.65 -11.97
CA PRO A 21 -4.66 6.34 -10.80
C PRO A 21 -5.30 6.89 -9.51
N LEU A 22 -5.84 8.11 -9.50
CA LEU A 22 -6.51 8.64 -8.29
C LEU A 22 -7.69 7.77 -7.84
N ALA A 23 -8.51 7.31 -8.77
CA ALA A 23 -9.65 6.45 -8.49
C ALA A 23 -9.21 5.09 -7.94
N TYR A 24 -8.12 4.53 -8.48
CA TYR A 24 -7.53 3.30 -7.96
C TYR A 24 -7.02 3.48 -6.52
N PHE A 25 -6.28 4.55 -6.25
CA PHE A 25 -5.81 4.87 -4.90
C PHE A 25 -6.97 5.05 -3.91
N GLY A 26 -8.04 5.73 -4.33
CA GLY A 26 -9.24 5.89 -3.49
C GLY A 26 -9.96 4.57 -3.23
N ALA A 27 -10.11 3.74 -4.26
CA ALA A 27 -10.76 2.44 -4.14
C ALA A 27 -9.96 1.47 -3.25
N SER A 28 -8.63 1.45 -3.40
CA SER A 28 -7.78 0.58 -2.58
C SER A 28 -7.80 1.01 -1.12
N TRP A 29 -7.79 2.33 -0.83
CA TRP A 29 -7.87 2.82 0.54
C TRP A 29 -9.18 2.44 1.22
N TYR A 30 -10.30 2.49 0.49
CA TYR A 30 -11.59 2.06 1.02
C TYR A 30 -11.65 0.55 1.30
N ASN A 31 -11.02 -0.27 0.45
CA ASN A 31 -10.99 -1.73 0.61
C ASN A 31 -9.88 -2.24 1.56
N GLY A 32 -9.01 -1.35 2.05
CA GLY A 32 -7.86 -1.72 2.87
C GLY A 32 -6.72 -2.39 2.10
N GLU A 33 -6.71 -2.27 0.77
CA GLU A 33 -5.66 -2.80 -0.11
C GLU A 33 -4.58 -1.74 -0.38
N ASP A 34 -3.32 -2.18 -0.45
CA ASP A 34 -2.19 -1.29 -0.74
C ASP A 34 -2.23 -0.78 -2.19
N PRO A 35 -2.35 0.55 -2.40
CA PRO A 35 -2.43 1.13 -3.75
C PRO A 35 -1.14 0.97 -4.57
N LEU A 36 -0.06 0.49 -3.94
CA LEU A 36 1.24 0.29 -4.58
C LEU A 36 1.34 -1.06 -5.32
N ASN A 37 0.38 -1.98 -5.13
CA ASN A 37 0.37 -3.29 -5.78
C ASN A 37 0.03 -3.25 -7.28
N VAL A 38 -0.24 -2.07 -7.85
CA VAL A 38 -0.42 -1.89 -9.30
C VAL A 38 0.75 -2.41 -10.12
N ARG A 39 1.97 -2.49 -9.56
CA ARG A 39 3.16 -2.98 -10.26
C ARG A 39 3.03 -4.45 -10.70
N GLN A 40 2.41 -5.26 -9.86
CA GLN A 40 2.17 -6.69 -10.10
C GLN A 40 1.11 -6.89 -11.21
N TYR A 41 0.07 -6.05 -11.23
CA TYR A 41 -0.98 -6.08 -12.26
C TYR A 41 -0.55 -5.46 -13.59
N LEU A 42 0.31 -4.44 -13.54
CA LEU A 42 0.81 -3.73 -14.71
C LEU A 42 1.99 -4.48 -15.38
N GLY A 43 2.39 -5.63 -14.83
CA GLY A 43 3.40 -6.51 -15.41
C GLY A 43 4.80 -5.88 -15.45
N LEU A 44 5.06 -4.85 -14.64
CA LEU A 44 6.41 -4.27 -14.51
C LEU A 44 7.38 -5.20 -13.77
N ASP A 45 6.90 -6.32 -13.25
CA ASP A 45 7.69 -7.47 -12.79
C ASP A 45 8.06 -8.46 -13.92
N GLN A 46 7.94 -8.07 -15.20
CA GLN A 46 8.55 -8.82 -16.30
C GLN A 46 10.01 -8.38 -16.51
N PRO A 47 11.01 -9.16 -16.07
CA PRO A 47 12.37 -8.97 -16.53
C PRO A 47 12.43 -9.27 -18.04
N ALA A 48 13.18 -8.47 -18.79
CA ALA A 48 13.57 -8.80 -20.15
C ALA A 48 14.10 -10.24 -20.20
N LYS A 49 13.48 -11.09 -21.03
CA LYS A 49 13.80 -12.51 -21.12
C LYS A 49 15.23 -12.70 -21.65
N THR A 50 16.18 -13.02 -20.77
CA THR A 50 17.12 -14.16 -20.82
C THR A 50 18.29 -13.89 -19.89
N GLU A 51 18.22 -14.46 -18.69
CA GLU A 51 19.27 -15.25 -18.02
C GLU A 51 18.67 -15.70 -16.68
N GLU A 52 18.95 -16.94 -16.27
CA GLU A 52 18.52 -17.50 -15.00
C GLU A 52 18.98 -16.61 -13.84
N VAL A 53 18.13 -15.70 -13.37
CA VAL A 53 18.32 -15.10 -12.05
C VAL A 53 17.77 -16.11 -11.06
N SER A 54 18.68 -16.98 -10.63
CA SER A 54 18.61 -17.68 -9.36
C SER A 54 17.96 -16.75 -8.33
N VAL A 55 16.76 -17.12 -7.90
CA VAL A 55 16.12 -16.57 -6.70
C VAL A 55 17.17 -16.74 -5.60
N ARG A 56 17.80 -15.62 -5.19
CA ARG A 56 18.49 -15.59 -3.92
C ARG A 56 17.41 -15.81 -2.86
N PRO A 57 17.49 -16.88 -2.05
CA PRO A 57 16.51 -17.16 -1.01
C PRO A 57 16.82 -16.32 0.24
N ASP A 58 17.03 -15.00 0.09
CA ASP A 58 17.44 -14.13 1.20
C ASP A 58 16.36 -13.11 1.60
N ASP A 59 15.15 -13.18 1.04
CA ASP A 59 13.97 -12.46 1.56
C ASP A 59 12.83 -13.43 1.90
N GLU A 60 13.17 -14.64 2.34
CA GLU A 60 12.26 -15.40 3.20
C GLU A 60 12.28 -14.74 4.57
N VAL A 61 11.36 -13.80 4.80
CA VAL A 61 11.03 -13.39 6.16
C VAL A 61 10.64 -14.68 6.89
N SER A 62 11.53 -15.16 7.74
CA SER A 62 11.35 -16.45 8.41
C SER A 62 10.04 -16.42 9.17
N GLU A 63 9.31 -17.53 9.19
CA GLU A 63 8.09 -17.66 9.99
C GLU A 63 8.37 -17.30 11.47
N ALA A 64 9.61 -17.47 11.92
CA ALA A 64 10.10 -17.01 13.22
C ALA A 64 10.08 -15.47 13.38
N ASP A 65 10.50 -14.71 12.36
CA ASP A 65 10.48 -13.23 12.38
C ASP A 65 9.05 -12.68 12.36
N LEU A 66 8.15 -13.33 11.61
CA LEU A 66 6.73 -12.98 11.61
C LEU A 66 6.10 -13.23 12.98
N ARG A 67 6.37 -14.39 13.60
CA ARG A 67 5.90 -14.71 14.95
C ARG A 67 6.46 -13.75 16.00
N GLN A 68 7.72 -13.33 15.87
CA GLN A 68 8.33 -12.35 16.76
C GLN A 68 7.66 -10.97 16.64
N ARG A 69 7.38 -10.52 15.42
CA ARG A 69 6.65 -9.26 15.19
C ARG A 69 5.22 -9.31 15.72
N ILE A 70 4.52 -10.43 15.55
CA ILE A 70 3.17 -10.63 16.09
C ILE A 70 3.18 -10.50 17.62
N GLY A 71 4.13 -11.16 18.31
CA GLY A 71 4.26 -11.05 19.76
C GLY A 71 4.58 -9.63 20.24
N GLU A 72 5.42 -8.89 19.51
CA GLU A 72 5.74 -7.49 19.84
C GLU A 72 4.52 -6.57 19.65
N LEU A 73 3.73 -6.80 18.60
CA LEU A 73 2.50 -6.06 18.32
C LEU A 73 1.42 -6.33 19.39
N GLU A 74 1.27 -7.58 19.83
CA GLU A 74 0.35 -7.95 20.91
C GLU A 74 0.72 -7.29 22.25
N GLN A 75 2.01 -7.22 22.58
CA GLN A 75 2.48 -6.53 23.77
C GLN A 75 2.15 -5.03 23.73
N LYS A 76 2.37 -4.37 22.59
CA LYS A 76 2.04 -2.96 22.40
C LYS A 76 0.53 -2.69 22.54
N LEU A 77 -0.31 -3.57 22.00
CA LEU A 77 -1.77 -3.47 22.16
C LEU A 77 -2.20 -3.61 23.62
N GLN A 78 -1.63 -4.55 24.37
CA GLN A 78 -1.91 -4.68 25.80
C GLN A 78 -1.44 -3.46 26.60
N GLN A 79 -0.31 -2.86 26.23
CA GLN A 79 0.21 -1.66 26.88
C GLN A 79 -0.73 -0.46 26.64
N CYS A 80 -1.12 -0.22 25.39
CA CYS A 80 -2.08 0.84 25.05
C CYS A 80 -3.45 0.61 25.69
N GLN A 81 -3.92 -0.64 25.82
CA GLN A 81 -5.18 -0.93 26.51
C GLN A 81 -5.11 -0.59 28.00
N LYS A 82 -4.00 -0.94 28.67
CA LYS A 82 -3.80 -0.59 30.07
C LYS A 82 -3.73 0.92 30.28
N GLU A 83 -3.05 1.64 29.39
CA GLU A 83 -3.01 3.09 29.41
C GLU A 83 -4.41 3.70 29.23
N LEU A 84 -5.23 3.15 28.33
CA LEU A 84 -6.62 3.57 28.15
C LEU A 84 -7.48 3.29 29.39
N ASP A 85 -7.33 2.12 30.02
CA ASP A 85 -8.07 1.78 31.25
C ASP A 85 -7.63 2.65 32.44
N GLU A 86 -6.34 2.97 32.53
CA GLU A 86 -5.80 3.88 33.56
C GLU A 86 -6.29 5.32 33.34
N LEU A 87 -6.29 5.80 32.09
CA LEU A 87 -6.79 7.13 31.75
C LEU A 87 -8.31 7.22 31.96
N LYS A 88 -9.05 6.17 31.60
CA LYS A 88 -10.49 6.07 31.85
C LYS A 88 -10.80 6.04 33.34
N GLY A 89 -9.99 5.33 34.13
CA GLY A 89 -10.09 5.33 35.59
C GLY A 89 -9.81 6.71 36.21
N GLN A 90 -8.94 7.52 35.61
CA GLN A 90 -8.73 8.92 36.03
C GLN A 90 -9.91 9.82 35.67
N VAL A 91 -10.59 9.57 34.54
CA VAL A 91 -11.79 10.31 34.13
C VAL A 91 -13.00 9.95 34.99
N ASP A 92 -13.16 8.69 35.41
CA ASP A 92 -14.27 8.25 36.27
C ASP A 92 -14.10 8.64 37.76
N ASN A 93 -12.90 9.03 38.20
CA ASN A 93 -12.61 9.50 39.57
C ASN A 93 -12.57 11.04 39.70
N GLN A 94 -12.95 11.77 38.65
CA GLN A 94 -13.23 13.20 38.65
C GLN A 94 -14.74 13.47 38.70
#